data_AF-A0A531B3U5-F1
#
_entry.id   AF-A0A531B3U5-F1
#
_cell.length_a   1.000
_cell.length_b   1.000
_cell.length_c   1.000
_cell.angle_alpha   90.00
_cell.angle_beta   90.00
_cell.angle_gamma   90.00
#
_symmetry.space_group_name_H-M   'P 1'
#
loop_
_entity.id
_entity.type
_entity.pdbx_description
1 polymer ?
#
loop_
_entity_poly.entity_id
_entity_poly.type
_entity_poly.pdbx_seq_one_letter_code
_entity_poly.pdbx_strand_id
1 'polypeptide(L)'
;MAELSSPSTSQLSEDERARISDNQRRARRERGKWGDGSDLIVGLIASILIFGCLFMFAKNYDASRPELFYPCLLSGTLGASLGWAAGIFISPYGDGEREAFASLGKLVYGFLSGYAFSKIDPLVIALLKPEAAATSSPALIYATVALVAFLTSLALTYISRSYWR
;
A
#
# COMPACT_ATOMS: atom_id res chain seq x y z
N MET A 1 -15.79 47.65 -52.61
CA MET A 1 -16.45 46.86 -51.55
C MET A 1 -16.08 45.42 -51.79
N ALA A 2 -15.14 44.87 -51.01
CA ALA A 2 -14.70 43.49 -51.12
C ALA A 2 -15.32 42.70 -49.96
N GLU A 3 -16.21 41.75 -50.29
CA GLU A 3 -16.82 40.84 -49.32
C GLU A 3 -15.76 39.87 -48.79
N LEU A 4 -15.43 40.01 -47.51
CA LEU A 4 -14.70 39.02 -46.73
C LEU A 4 -15.62 37.82 -46.51
N SER A 5 -15.45 36.82 -47.36
CA SER A 5 -16.01 35.47 -47.21
C SER A 5 -15.51 34.86 -45.89
N SER A 6 -16.37 34.85 -44.87
CA SER A 6 -16.11 34.14 -43.61
C SER A 6 -16.15 32.62 -43.87
N PRO A 7 -15.09 31.86 -43.54
CA PRO A 7 -15.04 30.44 -43.81
C PRO A 7 -16.13 29.70 -43.02
N SER A 8 -16.88 28.83 -43.71
CA SER A 8 -18.01 28.11 -43.14
C SER A 8 -17.54 27.11 -42.08
N THR A 9 -18.16 27.18 -40.89
CA THR A 9 -17.97 26.30 -39.73
C THR A 9 -18.14 24.80 -40.03
N SER A 10 -18.68 24.44 -41.20
CA SER A 10 -18.79 23.06 -41.68
C SER A 10 -17.47 22.45 -42.18
N GLN A 11 -16.46 23.26 -42.53
CA GLN A 11 -15.14 22.77 -42.96
C GLN A 11 -14.12 22.68 -41.80
N LEU A 12 -14.43 23.29 -40.65
CA LEU A 12 -13.78 23.02 -39.36
C LEU A 12 -14.17 21.64 -38.77
N SER A 13 -14.89 20.78 -39.50
CA SER A 13 -15.67 19.70 -38.89
C SER A 13 -15.03 18.30 -38.83
N GLU A 14 -13.98 18.00 -39.59
CA GLU A 14 -13.34 16.66 -39.57
C GLU A 14 -11.87 16.68 -39.18
N ASP A 15 -11.08 17.59 -39.75
CA ASP A 15 -9.64 17.64 -39.48
C ASP A 15 -9.36 18.02 -38.02
N GLU A 16 -10.20 18.89 -37.44
CA GLU A 16 -10.12 19.26 -36.03
C GLU A 16 -10.54 18.11 -35.10
N ARG A 17 -11.53 17.30 -35.51
CA ARG A 17 -11.92 16.07 -34.78
C ARG A 17 -10.81 15.02 -34.83
N ALA A 18 -10.16 14.87 -35.99
CA ALA A 18 -9.02 13.96 -36.16
C ALA A 18 -7.86 14.38 -35.25
N ARG A 19 -7.52 15.68 -35.21
CA ARG A 19 -6.48 16.23 -34.32
C ARG A 19 -6.82 16.05 -32.84
N ILE A 20 -8.07 16.27 -32.43
CA ILE A 20 -8.51 16.07 -31.04
C ILE A 20 -8.43 14.59 -30.66
N SER A 21 -8.88 13.68 -31.53
CA SER A 21 -8.75 12.23 -31.36
C SER A 21 -7.29 11.81 -31.17
N ASP A 22 -6.39 12.32 -32.02
CA ASP A 22 -4.98 11.97 -31.97
C ASP A 22 -4.29 12.54 -30.72
N ASN A 23 -4.61 13.77 -30.32
CA ASN A 23 -4.14 14.34 -29.06
C ASN A 23 -4.66 13.55 -27.85
N GLN A 24 -5.92 13.11 -27.86
CA GLN A 24 -6.47 12.24 -26.82
C GLN A 24 -5.72 10.90 -26.74
N ARG A 25 -5.38 10.30 -27.89
CA ARG A 25 -4.59 9.05 -27.96
C ARG A 25 -3.16 9.25 -27.46
N ARG A 26 -2.52 10.37 -27.81
CA ARG A 26 -1.17 10.73 -27.32
C ARG A 26 -1.17 11.00 -25.81
N ALA A 27 -2.12 11.80 -25.31
CA ALA A 27 -2.26 12.06 -23.89
C ALA A 27 -2.59 10.80 -23.06
N ARG A 28 -3.26 9.80 -23.66
CA ARG A 28 -3.46 8.48 -23.04
C ARG A 28 -2.17 7.64 -23.05
N ARG A 29 -1.39 7.66 -24.14
CA ARG A 29 -0.10 6.96 -24.22
C ARG A 29 0.94 7.56 -23.27
N GLU A 30 0.98 8.88 -23.18
CA GLU A 30 1.91 9.56 -22.27
C GLU A 30 1.52 9.35 -20.82
N ARG A 31 0.23 9.36 -20.45
CA ARG A 31 -0.17 9.02 -19.08
C ARG A 31 0.18 7.60 -18.63
N GLY A 32 0.29 6.64 -19.55
CA GLY A 32 0.81 5.31 -19.23
C GLY A 32 2.31 5.36 -18.90
N LYS A 33 3.10 6.07 -19.69
CA LYS A 33 4.57 5.95 -19.70
C LYS A 33 5.30 6.55 -18.49
N TRP A 34 4.67 7.41 -17.70
CA TRP A 34 5.31 8.07 -16.55
C TRP A 34 5.19 7.26 -15.24
N GLY A 35 4.38 6.20 -15.20
CA GLY A 35 4.29 5.32 -14.02
C GLY A 35 5.37 4.25 -13.96
N ASP A 36 6.24 4.14 -14.98
CA ASP A 36 6.56 2.82 -15.50
C ASP A 36 7.65 1.95 -14.79
N GLY A 37 8.13 2.38 -13.63
CA GLY A 37 9.10 1.57 -12.87
C GLY A 37 9.85 2.32 -11.80
N SER A 38 9.84 3.65 -11.85
CA SER A 38 10.35 4.49 -10.76
C SER A 38 9.66 4.16 -9.44
N ASP A 39 8.34 3.94 -9.46
CA ASP A 39 7.55 3.75 -8.24
C ASP A 39 7.80 2.37 -7.60
N LEU A 40 8.06 1.35 -8.42
CA LEU A 40 8.48 0.03 -7.96
C LEU A 40 9.88 0.07 -7.35
N ILE A 41 10.81 0.78 -7.99
CA ILE A 41 12.17 0.98 -7.48
C ILE A 41 12.12 1.76 -6.16
N VAL A 42 11.32 2.83 -6.08
CA VAL A 42 11.12 3.61 -4.84
C VAL A 42 10.51 2.73 -3.75
N GLY A 43 9.51 1.90 -4.08
CA GLY A 43 8.89 0.97 -3.13
C GLY A 43 9.86 -0.09 -2.60
N LEU A 44 10.71 -0.64 -3.47
CA LEU A 44 11.76 -1.60 -3.09
C LEU A 44 12.82 -0.94 -2.21
N ILE A 45 13.31 0.24 -2.58
CA ILE A 45 14.29 1.00 -1.78
C ILE A 45 13.68 1.33 -0.41
N ALA A 46 12.46 1.83 -0.36
CA ALA A 46 11.76 2.12 0.89
C ALA A 46 11.62 0.87 1.76
N SER A 47 11.28 -0.28 1.16
CA SER A 47 11.15 -1.55 1.89
C SER A 47 12.49 -2.03 2.44
N ILE A 48 13.57 -1.96 1.65
CA ILE A 48 14.92 -2.31 2.09
C ILE A 48 15.36 -1.38 3.22
N LEU A 49 15.10 -0.08 3.11
CA LEU A 49 15.42 0.90 4.15
C LEU A 49 14.63 0.63 5.44
N ILE A 50 13.32 0.36 5.35
CA ILE A 50 12.49 0.04 6.52
C ILE A 50 12.94 -1.26 7.18
N PHE A 51 13.20 -2.32 6.41
CA PHE A 51 13.73 -3.57 6.94
C PHE A 51 15.13 -3.39 7.53
N GLY A 52 15.99 -2.60 6.90
CA GLY A 52 17.32 -2.26 7.40
C GLY A 52 17.23 -1.49 8.72
N CYS A 53 16.35 -0.49 8.81
CA CYS A 53 16.08 0.25 10.05
C CYS A 53 15.52 -0.65 11.15
N LEU A 54 14.59 -1.56 10.83
CA LEU A 54 14.06 -2.54 11.79
C LEU A 54 15.14 -3.50 12.27
N PHE A 55 16.01 -3.95 11.38
CA PHE A 55 17.13 -4.84 11.73
C PHE A 55 18.17 -4.13 12.60
N MET A 56 18.52 -2.88 12.26
CA MET A 56 19.40 -2.04 13.06
C MET A 56 18.78 -1.71 14.42
N PHE A 57 17.49 -1.41 14.47
CA PHE A 57 16.75 -1.21 15.71
C PHE A 57 16.76 -2.47 16.57
N ALA A 58 16.49 -3.64 15.98
CA ALA A 58 16.54 -4.92 16.68
C ALA A 58 17.94 -5.18 17.27
N LYS A 59 19.03 -4.97 16.50
CA LYS A 59 20.41 -5.12 16.99
C LYS A 59 20.82 -4.09 18.05
N ASN A 60 20.34 -2.86 17.97
CA ASN A 60 20.66 -1.82 18.95
C ASN A 60 19.86 -1.97 20.24
N TYR A 61 18.64 -2.50 20.16
CA TYR A 61 17.82 -2.86 21.33
C TYR A 61 18.36 -4.12 22.05
N ASP A 62 19.02 -5.01 21.30
CA ASP A 62 19.65 -6.26 21.72
C ASP A 62 20.73 -6.09 22.80
N ALA A 63 21.45 -4.97 22.80
CA ALA A 63 22.53 -4.71 23.77
C ALA A 63 22.05 -4.74 25.24
N SER A 64 20.74 -4.64 25.47
CA SER A 64 20.14 -4.61 26.81
C SER A 64 19.41 -5.91 27.19
N ARG A 65 18.87 -6.69 26.24
CA ARG A 65 18.03 -7.90 26.49
C ARG A 65 18.00 -8.87 25.27
N PRO A 66 18.91 -9.86 25.20
CA PRO A 66 19.05 -10.73 24.03
C PRO A 66 17.87 -11.69 23.76
N GLU A 67 17.04 -11.93 24.77
CA GLU A 67 15.86 -12.80 24.65
C GLU A 67 14.70 -12.21 23.82
N LEU A 68 14.74 -10.91 23.52
CA LEU A 68 13.67 -10.21 22.78
C LEU A 68 13.87 -10.24 21.25
N PHE A 69 15.04 -10.67 20.78
CA PHE A 69 15.39 -10.64 19.35
C PHE A 69 14.54 -11.61 18.51
N TYR A 70 14.47 -12.89 18.93
CA TYR A 70 13.74 -13.92 18.18
C TYR A 70 12.25 -13.63 18.06
N PRO A 71 11.53 -13.20 19.13
CA PRO A 71 10.12 -12.84 19.01
C PRO A 71 9.86 -11.63 18.11
N CYS A 72 10.72 -10.61 18.12
CA CYS A 72 10.63 -9.46 17.20
C CYS A 72 10.78 -9.87 15.74
N LEU A 73 11.75 -10.73 15.44
CA LEU A 73 11.97 -11.22 14.08
C LEU A 73 10.78 -12.06 13.60
N LEU A 74 10.25 -12.92 14.47
CA LEU A 74 9.10 -13.76 14.18
C LEU A 74 7.83 -12.91 13.96
N SER A 75 7.60 -11.89 14.81
CA SER A 75 6.44 -11.01 14.67
C SER A 75 6.52 -10.15 13.41
N GLY A 76 7.70 -9.64 13.07
CA GLY A 76 7.95 -8.89 11.83
C GLY A 76 7.74 -9.74 10.57
N THR A 77 8.26 -10.97 10.55
CA THR A 77 8.08 -11.88 9.40
C THR A 77 6.64 -12.35 9.23
N LEU A 78 5.93 -12.61 10.34
CA LEU A 78 4.49 -12.90 10.31
C LEU A 78 3.68 -11.69 9.79
N GLY A 79 3.99 -10.49 10.29
CA GLY A 79 3.39 -9.25 9.82
C GLY A 79 3.58 -9.06 8.32
N ALA A 80 4.83 -9.17 7.83
CA ALA A 80 5.16 -9.06 6.42
C ALA A 80 4.45 -10.11 5.55
N SER A 81 4.37 -11.36 6.01
CA SER A 81 3.70 -12.44 5.27
C SER A 81 2.20 -12.21 5.16
N LEU A 82 1.56 -11.75 6.24
CA LEU A 82 0.15 -11.37 6.26
C LEU A 82 -0.11 -10.13 5.38
N GLY A 83 0.80 -9.15 5.41
CA GLY A 83 0.67 -7.93 4.59
C GLY A 83 0.78 -8.23 3.10
N TRP A 84 1.68 -9.14 2.72
CA TRP A 84 1.81 -9.62 1.36
C TRP A 84 0.54 -10.34 0.90
N ALA A 85 0.05 -11.31 1.69
CA ALA A 85 -1.19 -12.01 1.39
C ALA A 85 -2.37 -11.03 1.25
N ALA A 86 -2.53 -10.10 2.19
CA ALA A 86 -3.59 -9.09 2.13
C ALA A 86 -3.48 -8.18 0.89
N GLY A 87 -2.27 -7.76 0.52
CA GLY A 87 -2.02 -6.99 -0.71
C GLY A 87 -2.40 -7.76 -1.97
N ILE A 88 -2.20 -9.08 -1.98
CA ILE A 88 -2.66 -9.97 -3.06
C ILE A 88 -4.19 -10.00 -3.13
N PHE A 89 -4.87 -10.12 -2.00
CA PHE A 89 -6.34 -10.16 -1.94
C PHE A 89 -7.00 -8.83 -2.37
N ILE A 90 -6.35 -7.69 -2.11
CA ILE A 90 -6.88 -6.36 -2.45
C ILE A 90 -6.76 -6.05 -3.95
N SER A 91 -5.82 -6.69 -4.66
CA SER A 91 -5.59 -6.46 -6.09
C SER A 91 -5.88 -7.71 -6.93
N PRO A 92 -7.17 -8.03 -7.22
CA PRO A 92 -7.54 -9.16 -8.08
C PRO A 92 -7.19 -8.91 -9.56
N TYR A 93 -6.87 -9.97 -10.32
CA TYR A 93 -6.34 -9.84 -11.70
C TYR A 93 -7.44 -9.60 -12.76
N GLY A 94 -8.68 -10.06 -12.57
CA GLY A 94 -9.76 -9.93 -13.57
C GLY A 94 -11.14 -9.58 -13.02
N ASP A 95 -12.02 -9.08 -13.89
CA ASP A 95 -13.39 -8.66 -13.53
C ASP A 95 -14.27 -9.81 -13.00
N GLY A 96 -14.01 -11.06 -13.43
CA GLY A 96 -14.73 -12.25 -12.93
C GLY A 96 -14.29 -12.75 -11.55
N GLU A 97 -13.05 -12.47 -11.12
CA GLU A 97 -12.57 -12.86 -9.79
C GLU A 97 -12.99 -11.86 -8.70
N ARG A 98 -13.27 -10.62 -9.08
CA ARG A 98 -13.56 -9.52 -8.15
C ARG A 98 -14.73 -9.82 -7.21
N GLU A 99 -15.72 -10.57 -7.68
CA GLU A 99 -16.93 -10.89 -6.91
C GLU A 99 -16.68 -11.97 -5.84
N ALA A 100 -15.93 -13.02 -6.18
CA ALA A 100 -15.51 -14.04 -5.23
C ALA A 100 -14.57 -13.47 -4.15
N PHE A 101 -13.64 -12.60 -4.55
CA PHE A 101 -12.72 -11.91 -3.65
C PHE A 101 -13.43 -10.88 -2.75
N ALA A 102 -14.49 -10.21 -3.24
CA ALA A 102 -15.29 -9.31 -2.43
C ALA A 102 -16.05 -10.04 -1.30
N SER A 103 -16.54 -11.25 -1.58
CA SER A 103 -17.18 -12.10 -0.56
C SER A 103 -16.19 -12.52 0.53
N LEU A 104 -15.01 -13.00 0.13
CA LEU A 104 -13.96 -13.38 1.07
C LEU A 104 -13.43 -12.18 1.88
N GLY A 105 -13.28 -11.03 1.22
CA GLY A 105 -12.85 -9.77 1.84
C GLY A 105 -13.76 -9.36 2.98
N LYS A 106 -15.09 -9.44 2.83
CA LYS A 106 -16.05 -9.12 3.91
C LYS A 106 -15.85 -10.00 5.14
N LEU A 107 -15.56 -11.28 4.93
CA LEU A 107 -15.36 -12.26 6.00
C LEU A 107 -14.03 -12.00 6.73
N VAL A 108 -12.96 -11.70 5.98
CA VAL A 108 -11.66 -11.31 6.53
C VAL A 108 -11.76 -9.98 7.27
N TYR A 109 -12.42 -8.95 6.73
CA TYR A 109 -12.60 -7.66 7.40
C TYR A 109 -13.46 -7.77 8.68
N GLY A 110 -14.50 -8.61 8.67
CA GLY A 110 -15.29 -8.89 9.88
C GLY A 110 -14.44 -9.55 10.97
N PHE A 111 -13.62 -10.53 10.59
CA PHE A 111 -12.71 -11.20 11.52
C PHE A 111 -11.60 -10.26 12.03
N LEU A 112 -10.98 -9.50 11.13
CA LEU A 112 -9.91 -8.54 11.49
C LEU A 112 -10.44 -7.41 12.37
N SER A 113 -11.62 -6.88 12.08
CA SER A 113 -12.21 -5.81 12.90
C SER A 113 -12.55 -6.31 14.31
N GLY A 114 -13.12 -7.52 14.44
CA GLY A 114 -13.34 -8.16 15.74
C GLY A 114 -12.04 -8.45 16.49
N TYR A 115 -11.02 -8.97 15.82
CA TYR A 115 -9.71 -9.23 16.41
C TYR A 115 -9.02 -7.93 16.85
N ALA A 116 -9.00 -6.91 16.01
CA ALA A 116 -8.44 -5.61 16.32
C ALA A 116 -9.15 -4.98 17.52
N PHE A 117 -10.48 -5.05 17.57
CA PHE A 117 -11.26 -4.55 18.70
C PHE A 117 -10.88 -5.24 20.02
N SER A 118 -10.65 -6.57 19.99
CA SER A 118 -10.20 -7.33 21.16
C SER A 118 -8.80 -6.95 21.66
N LYS A 119 -7.95 -6.39 20.78
CA LYS A 119 -6.56 -6.00 21.08
C LYS A 119 -6.39 -4.51 21.34
N ILE A 120 -7.37 -3.69 20.97
CA ILE A 120 -7.41 -2.26 21.32
C ILE A 120 -7.62 -2.08 22.81
N ASP A 121 -8.36 -2.97 23.47
CA ASP A 121 -8.67 -2.86 24.90
C ASP A 121 -7.40 -2.76 25.79
N PRO A 122 -6.40 -3.67 25.70
CA PRO A 122 -5.14 -3.50 26.44
C PRO A 122 -4.29 -2.31 25.98
N LEU A 123 -4.41 -1.85 24.73
CA LEU A 123 -3.71 -0.66 24.22
C LEU A 123 -4.27 0.62 24.84
N VAL A 124 -5.59 0.73 24.92
CA VAL A 124 -6.32 1.85 25.54
C VAL A 124 -6.04 1.89 27.04
N ILE A 125 -6.05 0.74 27.71
CA ILE A 125 -5.69 0.63 29.13
C ILE A 125 -4.24 1.08 29.38
N ALA A 126 -3.30 0.69 28.50
CA ALA A 126 -1.90 1.11 28.60
C ALA A 126 -1.71 2.62 28.36
N LEU A 127 -2.49 3.23 27.45
CA LEU A 127 -2.47 4.67 27.20
C LEU A 127 -3.09 5.50 28.35
N LEU A 128 -4.14 4.98 29.00
CA LEU A 128 -4.84 5.66 30.10
C LEU A 128 -4.13 5.55 31.45
N LYS A 129 -3.21 4.58 31.62
CA LYS A 129 -2.45 4.36 32.86
C LYS A 129 -0.94 4.55 32.62
N PRO A 130 -0.44 5.79 32.64
CA PRO A 130 0.98 6.08 32.39
C PRO A 130 1.93 5.44 33.42
N GLU A 131 1.49 5.13 34.64
CA GLU A 131 2.30 4.38 35.61
C GLU A 131 2.53 2.91 35.24
N ALA A 132 1.62 2.30 34.46
CA ALA A 132 1.83 0.95 33.91
C ALA A 132 2.73 0.96 32.65
N ALA A 133 2.77 2.09 31.94
CA ALA A 133 3.60 2.28 30.74
C ALA A 133 5.11 2.35 31.03
N ALA A 134 5.52 2.63 32.28
CA ALA A 134 6.92 2.60 32.71
C ALA A 134 7.54 1.19 32.60
N THR A 135 6.72 0.15 32.67
CA THR A 135 7.06 -1.20 32.22
C THR A 135 6.55 -1.36 30.78
N SER A 136 7.32 -0.90 29.81
CA SER A 136 7.06 -1.17 28.39
C SER A 136 6.97 -2.68 28.17
N SER A 137 5.74 -3.21 28.12
CA SER A 137 5.53 -4.64 27.92
C SER A 137 6.15 -5.02 26.56
N PRO A 138 6.99 -6.06 26.49
CA PRO A 138 7.61 -6.48 25.23
C PRO A 138 6.60 -6.74 24.11
N ALA A 139 5.37 -7.10 24.48
CA ALA A 139 4.25 -7.31 23.58
C ALA A 139 3.93 -6.10 22.67
N LEU A 140 4.03 -4.86 23.18
CA LEU A 140 3.78 -3.66 22.38
C LEU A 140 4.84 -3.46 21.31
N ILE A 141 6.09 -3.80 21.61
CA ILE A 141 7.20 -3.73 20.67
C ILE A 141 6.98 -4.75 19.55
N TYR A 142 6.62 -6.00 19.89
CA TYR A 142 6.34 -7.03 18.90
C TYR A 142 5.17 -6.67 17.99
N ALA A 143 4.10 -6.09 18.57
CA ALA A 143 2.91 -5.69 17.84
C ALA A 143 3.18 -4.53 16.87
N THR A 144 3.95 -3.52 17.30
CA THR A 144 4.31 -2.38 16.44
C THR A 144 5.24 -2.80 15.31
N VAL A 145 6.24 -3.64 15.57
CA VAL A 145 7.12 -4.23 14.54
C VAL A 145 6.30 -5.05 13.53
N ALA A 146 5.40 -5.91 14.00
CA ALA A 146 4.52 -6.70 13.13
C ALA A 146 3.60 -5.81 12.29
N LEU A 147 3.04 -4.75 12.87
CA LEU A 147 2.14 -3.82 12.18
C LEU A 147 2.85 -3.03 11.08
N VAL A 148 4.06 -2.52 11.36
CA VAL A 148 4.87 -1.80 10.36
C VAL A 148 5.23 -2.74 9.21
N ALA A 149 5.72 -3.94 9.52
CA ALA A 149 6.07 -4.95 8.51
C ALA A 149 4.85 -5.35 7.65
N PHE A 150 3.68 -5.49 8.27
CA PHE A 150 2.41 -5.73 7.58
C PHE A 150 2.06 -4.60 6.61
N LEU A 151 2.05 -3.35 7.08
CA LEU A 151 1.68 -2.19 6.25
C LEU A 151 2.66 -1.98 5.09
N THR A 152 3.96 -2.13 5.32
CA THR A 152 4.98 -2.01 4.27
C THR A 152 4.82 -3.09 3.20
N SER A 153 4.62 -4.35 3.61
CA SER A 153 4.43 -5.46 2.69
C SER A 153 3.13 -5.34 1.87
N LEU A 154 2.05 -4.89 2.52
CA LEU A 154 0.77 -4.60 1.86
C LEU A 154 0.91 -3.49 0.82
N ALA A 155 1.56 -2.37 1.19
CA ALA A 155 1.78 -1.25 0.29
C ALA A 155 2.66 -1.66 -0.91
N LEU A 156 3.75 -2.39 -0.68
CA LEU A 156 4.64 -2.88 -1.73
C LEU A 156 3.89 -3.77 -2.73
N THR A 157 3.10 -4.71 -2.20
CA THR A 157 2.33 -5.65 -3.02
C THR A 157 1.25 -4.92 -3.83
N TYR A 158 0.60 -3.93 -3.23
CA TYR A 158 -0.40 -3.10 -3.91
C TYR A 158 0.23 -2.28 -5.04
N ILE A 159 1.34 -1.58 -4.79
CA ILE A 159 2.04 -0.77 -5.79
C ILE A 159 2.52 -1.68 -6.94
N SER A 160 3.18 -2.79 -6.62
CA SER A 160 3.69 -3.75 -7.59
C SER A 160 2.60 -4.28 -8.52
N ARG A 161 1.40 -4.57 -7.99
CA ARG A 161 0.28 -5.07 -8.79
C ARG A 161 -0.50 -4.00 -9.52
N SER A 162 -0.71 -2.83 -8.93
CA SER A 162 -1.35 -1.70 -9.59
C SER A 162 -0.57 -1.28 -10.83
N TYR A 163 0.74 -1.54 -10.82
CA TYR A 163 1.65 -1.17 -11.87
C TYR A 163 1.67 -2.16 -13.07
N TRP A 164 1.32 -3.42 -12.84
CA TRP A 164 1.25 -4.44 -13.90
C TRP A 164 -0.10 -4.50 -14.64
N ARG A 165 -0.99 -3.53 -14.39
CA ARG A 165 -2.28 -3.34 -15.09
C ARG A 165 -2.18 -2.19 -16.07
#